data_AF-A0A7C6I7U3-F1
#
_entry.id   AF-A0A7C6I7U3-F1
#
_cell.length_a   1.000
_cell.length_b   1.000
_cell.length_c   1.000
_cell.angle_alpha   90.00
_cell.angle_beta   90.00
_cell.angle_gamma   90.00
#
_symmetry.space_group_name_H-M   'P 1'
#
loop_
_entity.id
_entity.type
_entity.pdbx_description
1 polymer ?
#
loop_
_entity_poly.entity_id
_entity_poly.type
_entity_poly.pdbx_seq_one_letter_code
_entity_poly.pdbx_strand_id
1 'polypeptide(L)' 'MKSYYIRTYSGSTDYLSILDETAEGFMVRIYRDQDGYEKIIDEYMPASLFESCIRTGYLLEIEKKAASASA' A
#
# COMPACT_ATOMS: atom_id res chain seq x y z
N MET A 1 -3.87 5.77 -9.51
CA MET A 1 -3.05 5.38 -8.34
C MET A 1 -3.74 4.24 -7.62
N LYS A 2 -3.09 3.07 -7.57
CA LYS A 2 -3.52 1.92 -6.78
C LYS A 2 -2.96 2.05 -5.36
N SER A 3 -3.75 1.62 -4.39
CA SER A 3 -3.36 1.61 -2.98
C SER A 3 -3.62 0.23 -2.39
N TYR A 4 -2.82 -0.12 -1.39
CA TYR A 4 -2.81 -1.42 -0.75
C TYR A 4 -2.79 -1.25 0.76
N TYR A 5 -3.55 -2.07 1.48
CA TYR A 5 -3.33 -2.24 2.92
C TYR A 5 -2.07 -3.07 3.12
N ILE A 6 -1.21 -2.63 4.05
CA ILE A 6 -0.11 -3.45 4.56
C ILE A 6 -0.66 -4.23 5.75
N ARG A 7 -0.60 -5.55 5.69
CA ARG A 7 -1.05 -6.40 6.80
C ARG A 7 -0.14 -6.21 8.01
N THR A 8 -0.69 -5.62 9.08
CA THR A 8 -0.03 -5.48 10.39
C THR A 8 -0.67 -6.42 11.41
N TYR A 9 0.07 -6.78 12.46
CA TYR A 9 -0.43 -7.62 13.56
C TYR A 9 -0.99 -6.80 14.73
N SER A 10 -0.83 -5.47 14.74
CA SER A 10 -0.94 -4.65 15.96
C SER A 10 -1.90 -3.44 15.85
N GLY A 11 -2.99 -3.56 15.09
CA GLY A 11 -4.02 -2.51 15.02
C GLY A 11 -3.59 -1.20 14.35
N SER A 12 -2.36 -1.11 13.87
CA SER A 12 -1.88 -0.04 12.99
C SER A 12 -2.48 -0.21 11.61
N THR A 13 -2.92 0.88 11.00
CA THR A 13 -3.43 0.85 9.63
C THR A 13 -2.40 1.48 8.72
N ASP A 14 -1.53 0.63 8.19
CA ASP A 14 -0.47 1.03 7.28
C ASP A 14 -0.94 0.87 5.82
N TYR A 15 -0.58 1.83 4.98
CA TYR A 15 -0.99 1.86 3.58
C TYR A 15 0.21 2.03 2.67
N LEU A 16 0.15 1.42 1.49
CA LEU A 16 1.11 1.60 0.41
C LEU A 16 0.39 2.13 -0.83
N SER A 17 0.90 3.20 -1.43
CA SER A 17 0.43 3.72 -2.72
C SER A 17 1.54 3.64 -3.76
N ILE A 18 1.20 3.22 -4.97
CA ILE A 18 2.12 3.25 -6.11
C ILE A 18 2.17 4.69 -6.65
N LEU A 19 3.37 5.28 -6.61
CA LEU A 19 3.66 6.60 -7.17
C LEU A 19 4.05 6.49 -8.65
N ASP A 20 4.87 5.50 -8.98
CA ASP A 20 5.35 5.23 -10.33
C ASP A 20 5.65 3.73 -10.53
N GLU A 21 5.60 3.28 -11.78
CA GLU A 21 5.79 1.88 -12.18
C GLU A 21 6.78 1.77 -13.34
N THR A 22 7.73 0.86 -13.20
CA THR A 22 8.74 0.53 -14.20
C THR A 22 8.76 -0.98 -14.43
N ALA A 23 9.47 -1.44 -15.47
CA ALA A 23 9.64 -2.88 -15.71
C ALA A 23 10.37 -3.61 -14.56
N GLU A 24 11.17 -2.90 -13.77
CA GLU A 24 12.00 -3.50 -12.71
C GLU A 24 11.36 -3.41 -11.31
N GLY A 25 10.34 -2.55 -11.14
CA GLY A 25 9.71 -2.29 -9.85
C GLY A 25 8.93 -1.00 -9.78
N PHE A 26 8.65 -0.58 -8.54
CA PHE A 26 7.69 0.45 -8.20
C PHE A 26 8.33 1.51 -7.30
N MET A 27 8.04 2.78 -7.58
CA MET A 27 8.21 3.82 -6.57
C MET A 27 6.95 3.84 -5.71
N VAL A 28 7.10 3.61 -4.41
CA VAL A 28 5.95 3.48 -3.50
C VAL A 28 6.03 4.52 -2.39
N ARG A 29 4.86 4.96 -1.93
CA ARG A 29 4.70 5.75 -0.71
C ARG A 29 4.02 4.91 0.34
N ILE A 30 4.68 4.76 1.49
CA ILE A 30 4.16 4.05 2.65
C ILE A 30 3.73 5.07 3.69
N TYR A 31 2.48 4.98 4.12
CA TYR A 31 1.92 5.71 5.25
C TYR A 31 1.83 4.74 6.42
N ARG A 32 2.45 5.10 7.55
CA ARG A 32 2.30 4.35 8.80
C ARG A 32 1.74 5.25 9.88
N ASP A 33 0.75 4.74 10.59
CA ASP A 33 0.23 5.34 11.81
C ASP A 33 0.60 4.43 12.97
N GLN A 34 1.54 4.90 13.80
CA GLN A 34 1.94 4.22 15.02
C GLN A 34 1.81 5.19 16.18
N ASP A 35 0.84 4.90 17.06
CA ASP A 35 0.64 5.59 18.33
C ASP A 35 0.58 7.13 18.22
N GLY A 36 -0.06 7.64 17.16
CA GLY A 36 -0.23 9.08 16.92
C GLY A 36 0.92 9.75 16.17
N TYR A 37 1.92 8.98 15.72
CA TYR A 37 2.96 9.45 14.83
C TYR A 37 2.72 8.94 13.40
N GLU A 38 2.43 9.88 12.51
CA GLU A 38 2.37 9.60 11.08
C GLU A 38 3.77 9.63 10.49
N LYS A 39 4.14 8.56 9.77
CA LYS A 39 5.37 8.50 8.99
C LYS A 39 5.05 8.24 7.53
N ILE A 40 5.55 9.11 6.67
CA ILE A 40 5.51 8.97 5.21
C ILE A 40 6.90 8.57 4.73
N ILE A 41 6.98 7.49 3.96
CA ILE A 41 8.23 6.98 3.40
C ILE A 41 8.05 6.78 1.91
N ASP A 42 8.91 7.40 1.11
CA ASP A 42 9.02 7.10 -0.32
C ASP A 42 10.22 6.19 -0.53
N GLU A 43 10.00 5.05 -1.19
CA GLU A 43 11.03 4.03 -1.40
C GLU A 43 10.81 3.28 -2.71
N TYR A 44 11.90 2.78 -3.28
CA TYR A 44 11.83 1.87 -4.42
C TYR A 44 11.62 0.44 -3.96
N MET A 45 10.59 -0.21 -4.50
CA MET A 45 10.26 -1.60 -4.25
C MET A 45 10.46 -2.42 -5.54
N PRO A 46 11.38 -3.41 -5.55
CA PRO A 46 11.53 -4.30 -6.70
C PRO A 46 10.23 -5.05 -7.03
N ALA A 47 9.98 -5.30 -8.32
CA ALA A 47 8.76 -5.97 -8.77
C ALA A 47 8.57 -7.35 -8.09
N SER A 48 9.65 -8.12 -7.96
CA SER A 48 9.62 -9.44 -7.33
C SER A 48 9.20 -9.40 -5.85
N LEU A 49 9.56 -8.34 -5.12
CA LEU A 49 9.14 -8.14 -3.73
C LEU A 49 7.65 -7.79 -3.68
N PHE A 50 7.22 -6.84 -4.51
CA PHE A 50 5.82 -6.43 -4.60
C PHE A 50 4.90 -7.61 -4.91
N GLU A 51 5.23 -8.40 -5.93
CA GLU A 51 4.48 -9.61 -6.31
C GLU A 51 4.44 -10.64 -5.18
N SER A 52 5.55 -10.83 -4.46
CA SER A 52 5.59 -11.72 -3.30
C SER A 52 4.68 -11.23 -2.18
N CYS A 53 4.66 -9.92 -1.92
CA CYS A 53 3.79 -9.31 -0.92
C CYS A 53 2.30 -9.46 -1.27
N ILE A 54 1.93 -9.32 -2.55
CA ILE A 54 0.56 -9.58 -3.02
C ILE A 54 0.22 -11.07 -2.85
N ARG A 55 1.08 -11.97 -3.34
CA ARG A 55 0.86 -13.42 -3.30
C ARG A 55 0.70 -13.97 -1.89
N THR A 56 1.41 -13.41 -0.91
CA THR A 56 1.34 -13.82 0.49
C THR A 56 0.21 -13.15 1.27
N GLY A 57 -0.50 -12.20 0.67
CA GLY A 57 -1.52 -11.39 1.34
C GLY A 57 -0.93 -10.40 2.35
N TYR A 58 0.35 -10.05 2.18
CA TYR A 58 0.97 -8.95 2.93
C TYR A 58 0.50 -7.59 2.41
N LEU A 59 0.30 -7.48 1.10
CA LEU A 59 -0.39 -6.35 0.47
C LEU A 59 -1.76 -6.80 -0.03
N LEU A 60 -2.80 -6.06 0.36
CA LEU A 60 -4.17 -6.29 -0.08
C LEU A 60 -4.68 -5.07 -0.84
N GLU A 61 -5.05 -5.25 -2.11
CA GLU A 61 -5.50 -4.13 -2.96
C GLU A 61 -6.77 -3.50 -2.40
N ILE A 62 -6.74 -2.18 -2.28
CA ILE A 62 -7.91 -1.39 -1.91
C ILE A 62 -8.69 -1.17 -3.18
N GLU A 63 -9.76 -1.94 -3.37
CA GLU A 63 -10.72 -1.61 -4.40
C GLU A 63 -11.28 -0.21 -4.09
N LYS A 64 -11.04 0.73 -5.00
CA LYS A 64 -11.85 1.96 -5.02
C LYS A 64 -13.27 1.52 -5.33
N LYS A 65 -14.05 1.22 -4.30
CA LYS A 65 -15.50 1.26 -4.42
C LYS A 65 -15.81 2.69 -4.79
N ALA A 66 -16.07 2.93 -6.07
CA ALA A 66 -16.66 4.18 -6.53
C ALA A 66 -17.80 4.45 -5.56
N ALA A 67 -17.76 5.60 -4.89
CA ALA A 67 -18.82 6.03 -4.01
C ALA A 67 -20.11 6.03 -4.82
N SER A 68 -20.85 4.94 -4.78
CA SER A 68 -22.26 4.93 -5.12
C SER A 68 -22.90 5.71 -4.00
N ALA A 69 -22.98 7.02 -4.20
CA ALA A 69 -23.88 7.89 -3.49
C ALA A 69 -25.28 7.30 -3.73
N SER A 70 -25.78 6.55 -2.75
CA SER A 70 -27.21 6.37 -2.59
C SER A 70 -27.77 7.73 -2.19
N ALA A 71 -28.42 8.39 -3.15
CA ALA A 71 -29.30 9.53 -2.91
C ALA A 71 -30.57 9.08 -2.17
#